data_AF-A0A553JQ23-F1
#
_entry.id   AF-A0A553JQ23-F1
#
_cell.length_a   1.000
_cell.length_b   1.000
_cell.length_c   1.000
_cell.angle_alpha   90.00
_cell.angle_beta   90.00
_cell.angle_gamma   90.00
#
_symmetry.space_group_name_H-M   'P 1'
#
loop_
_entity.id
_entity.type
_entity.pdbx_description
1 polymer ?
#
loop_
_entity_poly.entity_id
_entity_poly.type
_entity_poly.pdbx_seq_one_letter_code
_entity_poly.pdbx_strand_id
1 'polypeptide(L)'
;MSVTFEQPTPELSDFDPLEQAALTKLKAKANQAFVTGAGGFLGKAICKRLLAAGISVTGFARGDYPELSAMGVNMVRGDIADQACVTAAMKGCDLVFHVASKAGVWGSKMSYFSPNVAGAANIILACQKLAITNLVYTSTPSVTFAGKDESGIDESAPYADTYLNYYGESKAVAEKMVLEANTESLKTIALRPHLIWGPEDPHLVPRVIERAKAGRLKLVGTKDKLVDTIYVDNAAFAHILAALNLFESDSVSAGKAYYLSNDEPITMADMLNKILACVDMPKVTKRVPASLAFGVGAVLETLYVLMNKQEEPMMTRFVARQLSTSHYFNITAAKTDFGYSPVVSIDQGMVRLKEYLNQ
;
A
#
# COMPACT_ATOMS: atom_id res chain seq x y z
N MET A 1 8.73 -32.33 11.55
CA MET A 1 8.34 -31.67 12.81
C MET A 1 7.52 -30.46 12.44
N SER A 2 6.21 -30.50 12.65
CA SER A 2 5.31 -29.36 12.43
C SER A 2 5.58 -28.32 13.51
N VAL A 3 6.25 -27.23 13.14
CA VAL A 3 6.34 -26.04 14.00
C VAL A 3 4.91 -25.50 14.09
N THR A 4 4.27 -25.68 15.23
CA THR A 4 3.03 -24.99 15.57
C THR A 4 3.37 -23.51 15.73
N PHE A 5 3.07 -22.72 14.71
CA PHE A 5 3.14 -21.26 14.77
C PHE A 5 1.98 -20.75 15.64
N GLU A 6 2.06 -20.88 16.97
CA GLU A 6 1.15 -20.14 17.85
C GLU A 6 1.60 -18.67 17.85
N GLN A 7 1.16 -17.92 16.84
CA GLN A 7 1.15 -16.46 16.94
C GLN A 7 -0.06 -16.07 17.78
N PRO A 8 0.11 -15.36 18.91
CA PRO A 8 -1.03 -14.93 19.69
C PRO A 8 -1.95 -14.06 18.83
N THR A 9 -3.26 -14.30 18.95
CA THR A 9 -4.27 -13.46 18.33
C THR A 9 -4.07 -12.02 18.84
N PRO A 10 -4.00 -11.02 17.96
CA PRO A 10 -3.84 -9.63 18.39
C PRO A 10 -4.98 -9.20 19.30
N GLU A 11 -4.67 -8.43 20.34
CA GLU A 11 -5.67 -7.86 21.26
C GLU A 11 -5.88 -6.38 20.95
N LEU A 12 -7.05 -5.82 21.27
CA LEU A 12 -7.30 -4.39 21.07
C LEU A 12 -6.27 -3.52 21.81
N SER A 13 -5.81 -3.95 22.99
CA SER A 13 -4.82 -3.25 23.79
C SER A 13 -3.45 -3.11 23.12
N ASP A 14 -3.18 -3.85 22.05
CA ASP A 14 -1.92 -3.75 21.29
C ASP A 14 -1.85 -2.49 20.42
N PHE A 15 -2.98 -1.81 20.19
CA PHE A 15 -3.10 -0.67 19.28
C PHE A 15 -3.25 0.66 20.03
N ASP A 16 -2.97 1.79 19.36
CA ASP A 16 -3.18 3.13 19.93
C ASP A 16 -4.65 3.35 20.35
N PRO A 17 -4.94 4.11 21.43
CA PRO A 17 -6.32 4.36 21.86
C PRO A 17 -7.26 4.92 20.78
N LEU A 18 -6.75 5.72 19.84
CA LEU A 18 -7.55 6.21 18.70
C LEU A 18 -7.90 5.07 17.74
N GLU A 19 -6.97 4.14 17.50
CA GLU A 19 -7.22 2.93 16.73
C GLU A 19 -8.25 2.03 17.43
N GLN A 20 -8.11 1.82 18.74
CA GLN A 20 -9.05 1.03 19.54
C GLN A 20 -10.48 1.55 19.44
N ALA A 21 -10.65 2.88 19.54
CA ALA A 21 -11.95 3.52 19.42
C ALA A 21 -12.56 3.32 18.02
N ALA A 22 -11.77 3.49 16.96
CA ALA A 22 -12.22 3.26 15.59
C ALA A 22 -12.59 1.78 15.34
N LEU A 23 -11.77 0.85 15.81
CA LEU A 23 -12.00 -0.59 15.69
C LEU A 23 -13.26 -1.04 16.43
N THR A 24 -13.48 -0.54 17.64
CA THR A 24 -14.70 -0.81 18.41
C THR A 24 -15.95 -0.33 17.66
N LYS A 25 -15.90 0.87 17.07
CA LYS A 25 -17.01 1.39 16.25
C LYS A 25 -17.20 0.57 14.98
N LEU A 26 -16.13 0.17 14.31
CA LEU A 26 -16.21 -0.65 13.10
C LEU A 26 -16.83 -2.02 13.40
N LYS A 27 -16.47 -2.64 14.52
CA LYS A 27 -17.07 -3.92 14.96
C LYS A 27 -18.58 -3.83 15.16
N ALA A 28 -19.10 -2.69 15.60
CA ALA A 28 -20.54 -2.48 15.75
C ALA A 28 -21.29 -2.39 14.40
N LYS A 29 -20.56 -2.22 13.28
CA LYS A 29 -21.11 -2.01 11.93
C LYS A 29 -20.81 -3.18 10.98
N ALA A 30 -19.69 -3.87 11.17
CA ALA A 30 -19.22 -4.95 10.32
C ALA A 30 -18.95 -6.24 11.13
N ASN A 31 -19.45 -7.37 10.64
CA ASN A 31 -19.24 -8.66 11.26
C ASN A 31 -18.14 -9.48 10.56
N GLN A 32 -18.04 -9.36 9.23
CA GLN A 32 -17.11 -10.15 8.44
C GLN A 32 -16.49 -9.34 7.30
N ALA A 33 -15.17 -9.21 7.35
CA ALA A 33 -14.39 -8.49 6.35
C ALA A 33 -13.68 -9.45 5.39
N PHE A 34 -13.64 -9.10 4.12
CA PHE A 34 -12.83 -9.75 3.09
C PHE A 34 -11.59 -8.91 2.78
N VAL A 35 -10.40 -9.49 2.91
CA VAL A 35 -9.12 -8.79 2.65
C VAL A 35 -8.37 -9.49 1.53
N THR A 36 -8.33 -8.86 0.35
CA THR A 36 -7.45 -9.35 -0.72
C THR A 36 -6.02 -8.93 -0.44
N GLY A 37 -5.03 -9.76 -0.80
CA GLY A 37 -3.64 -9.46 -0.50
C GLY A 37 -3.34 -9.56 1.00
N ALA A 38 -4.15 -10.33 1.75
CA ALA A 38 -4.01 -10.53 3.19
C ALA A 38 -2.60 -10.97 3.60
N GLY A 39 -1.95 -11.80 2.79
CA GLY A 39 -0.56 -12.23 3.00
C GLY A 39 0.52 -11.21 2.61
N GLY A 40 0.13 -10.03 2.13
CA GLY A 40 1.04 -8.92 1.85
C GLY A 40 1.27 -8.04 3.08
N PHE A 41 2.23 -7.13 2.99
CA PHE A 41 2.66 -6.28 4.11
C PHE A 41 1.51 -5.47 4.74
N LEU A 42 0.82 -4.64 3.94
CA LEU A 42 -0.33 -3.85 4.41
C LEU A 42 -1.55 -4.73 4.71
N GLY A 43 -1.81 -5.75 3.89
CA GLY A 43 -2.96 -6.65 4.07
C GLY A 43 -2.92 -7.38 5.41
N LYS A 44 -1.73 -7.86 5.82
CA LYS A 44 -1.49 -8.49 7.12
C LYS A 44 -1.74 -7.51 8.27
N ALA A 45 -1.26 -6.27 8.14
CA ALA A 45 -1.47 -5.22 9.14
C ALA A 45 -2.97 -4.86 9.32
N ILE A 46 -3.76 -4.90 8.24
CA ILE A 46 -5.22 -4.73 8.29
C ILE A 46 -5.89 -5.95 8.94
N CYS A 47 -5.49 -7.18 8.59
CA CYS A 47 -6.03 -8.39 9.19
C CYS A 47 -5.83 -8.43 10.71
N LYS A 48 -4.63 -8.08 11.18
CA LYS A 48 -4.31 -8.00 12.63
C LYS A 48 -5.31 -7.11 13.39
N ARG A 49 -5.60 -5.92 12.85
CA ARG A 49 -6.54 -4.95 13.44
C ARG A 49 -7.97 -5.45 13.46
N LEU A 50 -8.43 -6.03 12.36
CA LEU A 50 -9.80 -6.56 12.26
C LEU A 50 -10.01 -7.72 13.24
N LEU A 51 -9.03 -8.62 13.36
CA LEU A 51 -9.07 -9.72 14.32
C LEU A 51 -9.08 -9.22 15.77
N ALA A 52 -8.25 -8.23 16.10
CA ALA A 52 -8.25 -7.61 17.42
C ALA A 52 -9.62 -7.06 17.81
N ALA A 53 -10.32 -6.45 16.85
CA ALA A 53 -11.68 -5.94 17.04
C ALA A 53 -12.75 -7.04 17.15
N GLY A 54 -12.40 -8.32 16.98
CA GLY A 54 -13.35 -9.43 16.91
C GLY A 54 -14.18 -9.46 15.62
N ILE A 55 -13.69 -8.83 14.54
CA ILE A 55 -14.29 -8.92 13.20
C ILE A 55 -13.74 -10.19 12.53
N SER A 56 -14.62 -11.04 12.00
CA SER A 56 -14.17 -12.23 11.28
C SER A 56 -13.49 -11.83 9.98
N VAL A 57 -12.33 -12.42 9.67
CA VAL A 57 -11.57 -12.07 8.47
C VAL A 57 -11.49 -13.25 7.52
N THR A 58 -11.97 -13.06 6.30
CA THR A 58 -11.64 -13.92 5.16
C THR A 58 -10.48 -13.28 4.40
N GLY A 59 -9.29 -13.88 4.50
CA GLY A 59 -8.10 -13.43 3.77
C GLY A 59 -7.99 -14.13 2.42
N PHE A 60 -7.69 -13.39 1.35
CA PHE A 60 -7.58 -13.94 0.00
C PHE A 60 -6.22 -13.63 -0.61
N ALA A 61 -5.47 -14.67 -0.98
CA ALA A 61 -4.15 -14.53 -1.58
C ALA A 61 -3.77 -15.76 -2.42
N ARG A 62 -2.67 -15.67 -3.18
CA ARG A 62 -2.21 -16.77 -4.06
C ARG A 62 -1.43 -17.86 -3.32
N GLY A 63 -0.82 -17.52 -2.19
CA GLY A 63 -0.02 -18.43 -1.37
C GLY A 63 -0.81 -18.97 -0.17
N ASP A 64 -0.24 -19.99 0.47
CA ASP A 64 -0.72 -20.56 1.72
C ASP A 64 0.01 -19.84 2.86
N TYR A 65 -0.67 -18.96 3.60
CA TYR A 65 -0.09 -18.13 4.66
C TYR A 65 -0.45 -18.72 6.04
N PRO A 66 0.22 -19.80 6.48
CA PRO A 66 -0.14 -20.53 7.69
C PRO A 66 -0.09 -19.68 8.96
N GLU A 67 0.78 -18.67 9.01
CA GLU A 67 0.89 -17.73 10.12
C GLU A 67 -0.37 -16.87 10.27
N LEU A 68 -1.03 -16.51 9.17
CA LEU A 68 -2.30 -15.78 9.22
C LEU A 68 -3.45 -16.71 9.63
N SER A 69 -3.45 -17.94 9.14
CA SER A 69 -4.43 -18.95 9.57
C SER A 69 -4.31 -19.25 11.06
N ALA A 70 -3.10 -19.40 11.58
CA ALA A 70 -2.86 -19.62 12.99
C ALA A 70 -3.27 -18.42 13.87
N MET A 71 -3.18 -17.20 13.33
CA MET A 71 -3.68 -15.97 13.97
C MET A 71 -5.22 -15.87 13.97
N GLY A 72 -5.92 -16.72 13.21
CA GLY A 72 -7.39 -16.74 13.14
C GLY A 72 -7.99 -16.19 11.83
N VAL A 73 -7.18 -15.87 10.81
CA VAL A 73 -7.70 -15.49 9.49
C VAL A 73 -8.19 -16.74 8.74
N ASN A 74 -9.42 -16.71 8.24
CA ASN A 74 -9.90 -17.72 7.30
C ASN A 74 -9.24 -17.48 5.91
N MET A 75 -8.08 -18.09 5.70
CA MET A 75 -7.31 -17.94 4.46
C MET A 75 -7.91 -18.78 3.33
N VAL A 76 -8.27 -18.10 2.24
CA VAL A 76 -8.70 -18.71 0.98
C VAL A 76 -7.62 -18.47 -0.06
N ARG A 77 -7.09 -19.56 -0.62
CA ARG A 77 -6.15 -19.50 -1.73
C ARG A 77 -6.90 -19.32 -3.04
N GLY A 78 -6.48 -18.32 -3.83
CA GLY A 78 -7.05 -18.08 -5.15
C GLY A 78 -6.35 -16.97 -5.93
N ASP A 79 -6.71 -16.85 -7.20
CA ASP A 79 -6.30 -15.74 -8.05
C ASP A 79 -7.41 -14.70 -8.11
N ILE A 80 -7.05 -13.42 -7.95
CA ILE A 80 -8.01 -12.32 -8.02
C ILE A 80 -8.58 -12.14 -9.44
N ALA A 81 -7.87 -12.62 -10.45
CA ALA A 81 -8.35 -12.65 -11.83
C ALA A 81 -9.42 -13.74 -12.06
N ASP A 82 -9.61 -14.69 -11.13
CA ASP A 82 -10.68 -15.69 -11.18
C ASP A 82 -11.94 -15.17 -10.48
N GLN A 83 -12.89 -14.71 -11.28
CA GLN A 83 -14.15 -14.14 -10.80
C GLN A 83 -14.97 -15.12 -9.94
N ALA A 84 -15.00 -16.42 -10.31
CA ALA A 84 -15.80 -17.41 -9.61
C ALA A 84 -15.20 -17.70 -8.23
N CYS A 85 -13.88 -17.83 -8.16
CA CYS A 85 -13.15 -17.98 -6.91
C CYS A 85 -13.35 -16.78 -5.98
N VAL A 86 -13.18 -15.55 -6.50
CA VAL A 86 -13.39 -14.30 -5.75
C VAL A 86 -14.83 -14.23 -5.20
N THR A 87 -15.83 -14.44 -6.05
CA THR A 87 -17.24 -14.40 -5.64
C THR A 87 -17.54 -15.45 -4.57
N ALA A 88 -16.98 -16.66 -4.68
CA ALA A 88 -17.19 -17.70 -3.68
C ALA A 88 -16.57 -17.33 -2.32
N ALA A 89 -15.37 -16.76 -2.33
CA ALA A 89 -14.64 -16.37 -1.12
C ALA A 89 -15.27 -15.17 -0.39
N MET A 90 -15.96 -14.28 -1.11
CA MET A 90 -16.61 -13.08 -0.55
C MET A 90 -17.98 -13.36 0.09
N LYS A 91 -18.54 -14.57 -0.02
CA LYS A 91 -19.85 -14.89 0.54
C LYS A 91 -19.89 -14.65 2.06
N GLY A 92 -20.92 -13.93 2.51
CA GLY A 92 -21.14 -13.62 3.93
C GLY A 92 -20.40 -12.39 4.45
N CYS A 93 -19.49 -11.81 3.66
CA CYS A 93 -18.79 -10.58 4.04
C CYS A 93 -19.68 -9.35 3.86
N ASP A 94 -19.46 -8.31 4.68
CA ASP A 94 -20.17 -7.02 4.61
C ASP A 94 -19.22 -5.83 4.33
N LEU A 95 -17.91 -6.07 4.40
CA LEU A 95 -16.86 -5.09 4.17
C LEU A 95 -15.71 -5.70 3.36
N VAL A 96 -15.20 -4.98 2.36
CA VAL A 96 -14.08 -5.42 1.54
C VAL A 96 -12.91 -4.45 1.61
N PHE A 97 -11.72 -4.98 1.86
CA PHE A 97 -10.44 -4.30 1.66
C PHE A 97 -9.73 -4.90 0.45
N HIS A 98 -9.75 -4.18 -0.67
CA HIS A 98 -9.04 -4.57 -1.88
C HIS A 98 -7.60 -4.02 -1.87
N VAL A 99 -6.70 -4.76 -1.21
CA VAL A 99 -5.27 -4.44 -1.07
C VAL A 99 -4.39 -5.18 -2.09
N ALA A 100 -4.88 -6.30 -2.67
CA ALA A 100 -4.13 -7.07 -3.64
C ALA A 100 -3.77 -6.25 -4.87
N SER A 101 -2.49 -6.33 -5.25
CA SER A 101 -1.96 -5.66 -6.43
C SER A 101 -0.65 -6.33 -6.83
N LYS A 102 -0.39 -6.43 -8.13
CA LYS A 102 0.98 -6.58 -8.61
C LYS A 102 1.66 -5.21 -8.54
N ALA A 103 2.52 -5.04 -7.55
CA ALA A 103 3.44 -3.91 -7.43
C ALA A 103 4.73 -4.14 -8.26
N GLY A 104 5.59 -3.12 -8.30
CA GLY A 104 6.82 -3.11 -9.09
C GLY A 104 6.69 -2.32 -10.38
N VAL A 105 7.80 -2.20 -11.12
CA VAL A 105 7.91 -1.29 -12.28
C VAL A 105 8.41 -1.99 -13.54
N TRP A 106 8.55 -3.32 -13.50
CA TRP A 106 9.07 -4.13 -14.60
C TRP A 106 8.20 -5.37 -14.86
N GLY A 107 7.98 -5.70 -16.13
CA GLY A 107 7.14 -6.81 -16.58
C GLY A 107 6.16 -6.43 -17.68
N SER A 108 5.46 -7.41 -18.25
CA SER A 108 4.52 -7.18 -19.35
C SER A 108 3.27 -6.41 -18.89
N LYS A 109 2.65 -5.65 -19.80
CA LYS A 109 1.38 -4.95 -19.53
C LYS A 109 0.32 -5.89 -18.97
N MET A 110 0.15 -7.06 -19.60
CA MET A 110 -0.80 -8.08 -19.17
C MET A 110 -0.56 -8.53 -17.72
N SER A 111 0.70 -8.66 -17.32
CA SER A 111 1.04 -9.10 -15.96
C SER A 111 0.62 -8.10 -14.87
N TYR A 112 0.46 -6.82 -15.20
CA TYR A 112 -0.08 -5.80 -14.30
C TYR A 112 -1.60 -5.66 -14.45
N PHE A 113 -2.09 -5.58 -15.70
CA PHE A 113 -3.50 -5.34 -15.98
C PHE A 113 -4.41 -6.50 -15.55
N SER A 114 -3.96 -7.75 -15.68
CA SER A 114 -4.76 -8.90 -15.25
C SER A 114 -5.07 -8.85 -13.74
N PRO A 115 -4.09 -8.82 -12.83
CA PRO A 115 -4.41 -8.77 -11.40
C PRO A 115 -4.96 -7.42 -10.94
N ASN A 116 -4.49 -6.30 -11.51
CA ASN A 116 -4.86 -4.97 -10.99
C ASN A 116 -6.20 -4.48 -11.55
N VAL A 117 -6.44 -4.65 -12.85
CA VAL A 117 -7.66 -4.15 -13.51
C VAL A 117 -8.75 -5.20 -13.51
N ALA A 118 -8.48 -6.41 -14.02
CA ALA A 118 -9.49 -7.46 -14.02
C ALA A 118 -9.81 -7.94 -12.59
N GLY A 119 -8.82 -7.97 -11.70
CA GLY A 119 -9.06 -8.23 -10.28
C GLY A 119 -9.97 -7.21 -9.61
N ALA A 120 -9.76 -5.90 -9.85
CA ALA A 120 -10.65 -4.86 -9.34
C ALA A 120 -12.07 -5.00 -9.92
N ALA A 121 -12.20 -5.29 -11.22
CA ALA A 121 -13.48 -5.56 -11.86
C ALA A 121 -14.23 -6.73 -11.19
N ASN A 122 -13.52 -7.83 -10.92
CA ASN A 122 -14.08 -9.00 -10.25
C ASN A 122 -14.56 -8.70 -8.84
N ILE A 123 -13.81 -7.88 -8.08
CA ILE A 123 -14.22 -7.43 -6.75
C ILE A 123 -15.49 -6.60 -6.82
N ILE A 124 -15.57 -5.62 -7.72
CA ILE A 124 -16.76 -4.77 -7.90
C ILE A 124 -17.98 -5.65 -8.23
N LEU A 125 -17.85 -6.56 -9.20
CA LEU A 125 -18.92 -7.46 -9.60
C LEU A 125 -19.36 -8.38 -8.47
N ALA A 126 -18.41 -8.90 -7.67
CA ALA A 126 -18.72 -9.74 -6.52
C ALA A 126 -19.43 -8.94 -5.42
N CYS A 127 -19.01 -7.70 -5.13
CA CYS A 127 -19.70 -6.82 -4.18
C CYS A 127 -21.15 -6.61 -4.59
N GLN A 128 -21.39 -6.23 -5.85
CA GLN A 128 -22.73 -6.00 -6.39
C GLN A 128 -23.60 -7.27 -6.32
N LYS A 129 -23.04 -8.42 -6.71
CA LYS A 129 -23.76 -9.71 -6.73
C LYS A 129 -24.13 -10.21 -5.33
N LEU A 130 -23.29 -9.92 -4.33
CA LEU A 130 -23.46 -10.38 -2.95
C LEU A 130 -24.07 -9.32 -2.03
N ALA A 131 -24.46 -8.16 -2.59
CA ALA A 131 -24.99 -7.02 -1.84
C ALA A 131 -24.04 -6.54 -0.71
N ILE A 132 -22.73 -6.59 -0.96
CA ILE A 132 -21.73 -5.99 -0.08
C ILE A 132 -21.78 -4.49 -0.28
N THR A 133 -21.83 -3.74 0.82
CA THR A 133 -22.14 -2.32 0.80
C THR A 133 -20.92 -1.41 0.86
N ASN A 134 -19.76 -1.91 1.29
CA ASN A 134 -18.57 -1.08 1.51
C ASN A 134 -17.30 -1.70 0.92
N LEU A 135 -16.61 -0.92 0.08
CA LEU A 135 -15.36 -1.31 -0.57
C LEU A 135 -14.27 -0.24 -0.37
N VAL A 136 -13.23 -0.60 0.37
CA VAL A 136 -12.00 0.18 0.51
C VAL A 136 -10.96 -0.37 -0.46
N TYR A 137 -10.50 0.45 -1.40
CA TYR A 137 -9.49 0.09 -2.39
C TYR A 137 -8.15 0.75 -2.09
N THR A 138 -7.08 -0.04 -2.03
CA THR A 138 -5.72 0.49 -1.90
C THR A 138 -5.18 0.85 -3.27
N SER A 139 -5.16 2.13 -3.58
CA SER A 139 -4.55 2.75 -4.76
C SER A 139 -3.10 3.21 -4.47
N THR A 140 -2.60 4.21 -5.18
CA THR A 140 -1.23 4.73 -5.05
C THR A 140 -1.11 6.16 -5.60
N PRO A 141 -0.19 7.00 -5.10
CA PRO A 141 0.11 8.29 -5.73
C PRO A 141 0.62 8.20 -7.17
N SER A 142 1.11 7.02 -7.60
CA SER A 142 1.56 6.84 -8.99
C SER A 142 0.44 6.99 -10.04
N VAL A 143 -0.84 7.12 -9.63
CA VAL A 143 -1.95 7.36 -10.56
C VAL A 143 -1.97 8.78 -11.13
N THR A 144 -1.36 9.75 -10.44
CA THR A 144 -1.22 11.16 -10.89
C THR A 144 0.19 11.49 -11.39
N PHE A 145 1.19 10.68 -11.02
CA PHE A 145 2.58 10.99 -11.32
C PHE A 145 2.94 10.86 -12.81
N ALA A 146 3.12 12.01 -13.46
CA ALA A 146 3.55 12.13 -14.84
C ALA A 146 5.07 12.36 -15.02
N GLY A 147 5.90 12.05 -14.02
CA GLY A 147 7.37 12.21 -14.11
C GLY A 147 7.90 13.61 -13.76
N LYS A 148 7.07 14.45 -13.12
CA LYS A 148 7.38 15.83 -12.70
C LYS A 148 7.23 15.95 -11.18
N ASP A 149 7.79 17.01 -10.60
CA ASP A 149 7.66 17.27 -9.16
C ASP A 149 6.18 17.43 -8.76
N GLU A 150 5.77 16.68 -7.74
CA GLU A 150 4.48 16.78 -7.08
C GLU A 150 4.73 17.34 -5.67
N SER A 151 4.40 18.62 -5.47
CA SER A 151 4.77 19.36 -4.26
C SER A 151 3.53 19.89 -3.55
N GLY A 152 3.03 19.13 -2.59
CA GLY A 152 1.85 19.47 -1.79
C GLY A 152 0.55 19.40 -2.57
N ILE A 153 0.48 18.53 -3.58
CA ILE A 153 -0.75 18.32 -4.35
C ILE A 153 -1.81 17.61 -3.50
N ASP A 154 -3.08 17.87 -3.80
CA ASP A 154 -4.23 17.24 -3.16
C ASP A 154 -5.04 16.42 -4.18
N GLU A 155 -6.20 15.93 -3.76
CA GLU A 155 -7.12 15.10 -4.52
C GLU A 155 -7.66 15.77 -5.81
N SER A 156 -7.52 17.09 -5.96
CA SER A 156 -7.89 17.80 -7.20
C SER A 156 -6.90 17.54 -8.35
N ALA A 157 -5.72 17.00 -8.06
CA ALA A 157 -4.74 16.65 -9.07
C ALA A 157 -5.31 15.61 -10.05
N PRO A 158 -5.21 15.85 -11.36
CA PRO A 158 -5.71 14.92 -12.36
C PRO A 158 -4.87 13.64 -12.38
N TYR A 159 -5.47 12.56 -12.87
CA TYR A 159 -4.72 11.39 -13.30
C TYR A 159 -3.65 11.77 -14.33
N ALA A 160 -2.53 11.05 -14.35
CA ALA A 160 -1.46 11.33 -15.31
C ALA A 160 -1.94 11.10 -16.76
N ASP A 161 -1.61 12.02 -17.65
CA ASP A 161 -1.89 11.88 -19.10
C ASP A 161 -0.98 10.83 -19.76
N THR A 162 0.16 10.52 -19.16
CA THR A 162 1.13 9.53 -19.66
C THR A 162 1.83 8.86 -18.50
N TYR A 163 1.88 7.52 -18.54
CA TYR A 163 2.50 6.70 -17.51
C TYR A 163 3.87 6.20 -17.94
N LEU A 164 4.84 6.30 -17.04
CA LEU A 164 6.21 5.79 -17.25
C LEU A 164 6.34 4.28 -16.94
N ASN A 165 5.31 3.65 -16.39
CA ASN A 165 5.24 2.21 -16.13
C ASN A 165 3.79 1.70 -16.20
N TYR A 166 3.62 0.39 -16.39
CA TYR A 166 2.30 -0.25 -16.44
C TYR A 166 1.61 -0.36 -15.08
N TYR A 167 2.36 -0.26 -13.98
CA TYR A 167 1.80 -0.31 -12.63
C TYR A 167 0.89 0.90 -12.37
N GLY A 168 1.42 2.12 -12.51
CA GLY A 168 0.66 3.37 -12.36
C GLY A 168 -0.52 3.44 -13.32
N GLU A 169 -0.32 3.05 -14.58
CA GLU A 169 -1.41 2.97 -15.58
C GLU A 169 -2.52 2.02 -15.11
N SER A 170 -2.16 0.79 -14.73
CA SER A 170 -3.14 -0.21 -14.29
C SER A 170 -3.89 0.20 -13.02
N LYS A 171 -3.20 0.83 -12.05
CA LYS A 171 -3.81 1.31 -10.80
C LYS A 171 -4.73 2.49 -11.05
N ALA A 172 -4.41 3.38 -11.98
CA ALA A 172 -5.28 4.49 -12.36
C ALA A 172 -6.57 3.99 -13.03
N VAL A 173 -6.49 3.01 -13.93
CA VAL A 173 -7.67 2.39 -14.55
C VAL A 173 -8.54 1.73 -13.48
N ALA A 174 -7.95 0.92 -12.60
CA ALA A 174 -8.69 0.24 -11.53
C ALA A 174 -9.29 1.22 -10.50
N GLU A 175 -8.59 2.31 -10.15
CA GLU A 175 -9.12 3.35 -9.26
C GLU A 175 -10.38 4.00 -9.87
N LYS A 176 -10.32 4.40 -11.15
CA LYS A 176 -11.48 4.96 -11.85
C LYS A 176 -12.68 4.00 -11.82
N MET A 177 -12.45 2.72 -12.14
CA MET A 177 -13.50 1.70 -12.10
C MET A 177 -14.14 1.57 -10.72
N VAL A 178 -13.33 1.58 -9.64
CA VAL A 178 -13.84 1.48 -8.27
C VAL A 178 -14.66 2.72 -7.90
N LEU A 179 -14.17 3.93 -8.22
CA LEU A 179 -14.89 5.16 -7.91
C LEU A 179 -16.18 5.30 -8.72
N GLU A 180 -16.17 4.90 -10.00
CA GLU A 180 -17.35 4.88 -10.88
C GLU A 180 -18.40 3.85 -10.42
N ALA A 181 -17.98 2.80 -9.70
CA ALA A 181 -18.90 1.81 -9.13
C ALA A 181 -19.60 2.29 -7.84
N ASN A 182 -19.31 3.51 -7.37
CA ASN A 182 -19.94 4.07 -6.18
C ASN A 182 -21.43 4.37 -6.42
N THR A 183 -22.29 3.78 -5.62
CA THR A 183 -23.75 3.96 -5.63
C THR A 183 -24.29 4.00 -4.20
N GLU A 184 -25.61 4.20 -4.04
CA GLU A 184 -26.27 4.04 -2.74
C GLU A 184 -26.15 2.60 -2.18
N SER A 185 -26.03 1.60 -3.05
CA SER A 185 -25.94 0.19 -2.66
C SER A 185 -24.50 -0.31 -2.47
N LEU A 186 -23.52 0.35 -3.08
CA LEU A 186 -22.10 0.06 -2.92
C LEU A 186 -21.33 1.37 -2.77
N LYS A 187 -20.92 1.68 -1.55
CA LYS A 187 -20.03 2.81 -1.28
C LYS A 187 -18.59 2.38 -1.46
N THR A 188 -17.82 3.20 -2.16
CA THR A 188 -16.41 2.91 -2.46
C THR A 188 -15.51 4.06 -2.00
N ILE A 189 -14.26 3.75 -1.66
CA ILE A 189 -13.23 4.76 -1.40
C ILE A 189 -11.88 4.24 -1.89
N ALA A 190 -11.06 5.12 -2.46
CA ALA A 190 -9.71 4.79 -2.88
C ALA A 190 -8.66 5.50 -2.00
N LEU A 191 -7.66 4.76 -1.53
CA LEU A 191 -6.61 5.29 -0.65
C LEU A 191 -5.26 5.19 -1.35
N ARG A 192 -4.50 6.30 -1.41
CA ARG A 192 -3.22 6.42 -2.12
C ARG A 192 -2.06 6.55 -1.11
N PRO A 193 -1.69 5.47 -0.38
CA PRO A 193 -0.54 5.51 0.51
C PRO A 193 0.78 5.64 -0.27
N HIS A 194 1.68 6.49 0.21
CA HIS A 194 2.99 6.68 -0.38
C HIS A 194 4.09 5.98 0.42
N LEU A 195 4.88 5.11 -0.23
CA LEU A 195 6.06 4.44 0.36
C LEU A 195 5.79 3.86 1.76
N ILE A 196 4.97 2.81 1.84
CA ILE A 196 4.68 2.14 3.11
C ILE A 196 5.95 1.45 3.63
N TRP A 197 6.30 1.68 4.90
CA TRP A 197 7.49 1.11 5.54
C TRP A 197 7.23 0.74 7.01
N GLY A 198 8.09 -0.09 7.58
CA GLY A 198 8.03 -0.51 8.98
C GLY A 198 8.65 -1.89 9.19
N PRO A 199 8.54 -2.47 10.41
CA PRO A 199 8.85 -3.87 10.66
C PRO A 199 8.17 -4.79 9.65
N GLU A 200 8.82 -5.88 9.23
CA GLU A 200 8.34 -6.81 8.19
C GLU A 200 8.25 -6.23 6.75
N ASP A 201 8.70 -4.99 6.49
CA ASP A 201 8.72 -4.42 5.14
C ASP A 201 9.55 -5.29 4.15
N PRO A 202 8.93 -5.84 3.08
CA PRO A 202 9.61 -6.72 2.15
C PRO A 202 10.34 -5.97 1.02
N HIS A 203 10.27 -4.64 0.96
CA HIS A 203 10.64 -3.87 -0.22
C HIS A 203 11.66 -2.76 0.06
N LEU A 204 11.32 -1.75 0.88
CA LEU A 204 12.16 -0.56 1.00
C LEU A 204 13.34 -0.82 1.93
N VAL A 205 13.08 -1.18 3.19
CA VAL A 205 14.09 -1.40 4.23
C VAL A 205 15.17 -2.40 3.79
N PRO A 206 14.84 -3.65 3.36
CA PRO A 206 15.86 -4.61 2.98
C PRO A 206 16.69 -4.15 1.78
N ARG A 207 16.05 -3.56 0.75
CA ARG A 207 16.74 -3.07 -0.46
C ARG A 207 17.72 -1.94 -0.12
N VAL A 208 17.39 -1.06 0.83
CA VAL A 208 18.29 0.00 1.29
C VAL A 208 19.52 -0.59 2.00
N ILE A 209 19.29 -1.50 2.94
CA ILE A 209 20.36 -2.16 3.71
C ILE A 209 21.29 -2.96 2.80
N GLU A 210 20.74 -3.79 1.91
CA GLU A 210 21.52 -4.61 0.97
C GLU A 210 22.39 -3.75 0.04
N ARG A 211 21.82 -2.68 -0.52
CA ARG A 211 22.58 -1.78 -1.41
C ARG A 211 23.66 -1.02 -0.64
N ALA A 212 23.42 -0.64 0.61
CA ALA A 212 24.42 -0.02 1.46
C ALA A 212 25.55 -0.99 1.79
N LYS A 213 25.24 -2.25 2.15
CA LYS A 213 26.22 -3.30 2.43
C LYS A 213 27.10 -3.59 1.22
N ALA A 214 26.52 -3.53 0.02
CA ALA A 214 27.24 -3.68 -1.24
C ALA A 214 28.04 -2.43 -1.67
N GLY A 215 28.00 -1.31 -0.93
CA GLY A 215 28.63 -0.05 -1.32
C GLY A 215 28.00 0.62 -2.55
N ARG A 216 26.77 0.24 -2.90
CA ARG A 216 26.04 0.65 -4.12
C ARG A 216 24.91 1.63 -3.86
N LEU A 217 24.58 1.94 -2.60
CA LEU A 217 23.57 2.94 -2.26
C LEU A 217 24.09 4.35 -2.57
N LYS A 218 23.33 5.08 -3.37
CA LYS A 218 23.62 6.46 -3.77
C LYS A 218 22.32 7.25 -3.80
N LEU A 219 22.39 8.52 -3.44
CA LEU A 219 21.31 9.48 -3.59
C LEU A 219 21.18 9.89 -5.07
N VAL A 220 19.96 10.12 -5.55
CA VAL A 220 19.72 10.55 -6.94
C VAL A 220 19.40 12.04 -6.95
N GLY A 221 19.95 12.76 -7.92
CA GLY A 221 19.80 14.21 -8.04
C GLY A 221 20.90 14.98 -7.32
N THR A 222 20.98 16.28 -7.62
CA THR A 222 21.99 17.19 -7.08
C THR A 222 21.55 17.89 -5.79
N LYS A 223 20.26 17.82 -5.47
CA LYS A 223 19.63 18.41 -4.28
C LYS A 223 18.69 17.40 -3.66
N ASP A 224 18.46 17.52 -2.36
CA ASP A 224 17.40 16.78 -1.70
C ASP A 224 16.04 17.35 -2.03
N LYS A 225 15.07 16.44 -2.19
CA LYS A 225 13.67 16.76 -2.40
C LYS A 225 12.85 16.10 -1.33
N LEU A 226 11.76 16.77 -0.97
CA LEU A 226 10.81 16.25 0.00
C LEU A 226 9.99 15.13 -0.62
N VAL A 227 9.82 14.08 0.16
CA VAL A 227 8.94 12.96 -0.10
C VAL A 227 8.10 12.72 1.14
N ASP A 228 6.88 12.27 0.92
CA ASP A 228 6.09 11.65 1.97
C ASP A 228 6.45 10.17 2.06
N THR A 229 6.25 9.61 3.23
CA THR A 229 6.22 8.17 3.44
C THR A 229 5.06 7.87 4.38
N ILE A 230 4.73 6.61 4.63
CA ILE A 230 3.75 6.26 5.65
C ILE A 230 4.19 5.01 6.40
N TYR A 231 4.12 5.07 7.73
CA TYR A 231 4.36 3.89 8.55
C TYR A 231 3.21 2.89 8.39
N VAL A 232 3.51 1.58 8.33
CA VAL A 232 2.52 0.54 8.00
C VAL A 232 1.30 0.54 8.92
N ASP A 233 1.48 0.83 10.20
CA ASP A 233 0.38 0.90 11.15
C ASP A 233 -0.54 2.10 10.88
N ASN A 234 0.02 3.26 10.54
CA ASN A 234 -0.76 4.43 10.15
C ASN A 234 -1.52 4.18 8.83
N ALA A 235 -0.88 3.49 7.88
CA ALA A 235 -1.53 3.11 6.63
C ALA A 235 -2.72 2.18 6.88
N ALA A 236 -2.54 1.14 7.71
CA ALA A 236 -3.62 0.24 8.07
C ALA A 236 -4.73 0.95 8.87
N PHE A 237 -4.38 1.83 9.81
CA PHE A 237 -5.33 2.63 10.56
C PHE A 237 -6.18 3.54 9.64
N ALA A 238 -5.57 4.20 8.65
CA ALA A 238 -6.30 4.98 7.66
C ALA A 238 -7.33 4.14 6.90
N HIS A 239 -7.02 2.87 6.59
CA HIS A 239 -7.98 1.96 5.96
C HIS A 239 -9.16 1.64 6.89
N ILE A 240 -8.91 1.45 8.19
CA ILE A 240 -9.97 1.22 9.19
C ILE A 240 -10.88 2.44 9.31
N LEU A 241 -10.34 3.65 9.37
CA LEU A 241 -11.13 4.89 9.43
C LEU A 241 -11.95 5.11 8.15
N ALA A 242 -11.35 4.89 6.99
CA ALA A 242 -12.04 4.94 5.71
C ALA A 242 -13.22 3.96 5.67
N ALA A 243 -12.99 2.70 6.07
CA ALA A 243 -14.05 1.69 6.15
C ALA A 243 -15.18 2.12 7.09
N LEU A 244 -14.84 2.63 8.28
CA LEU A 244 -15.80 3.12 9.24
C LEU A 244 -16.66 4.27 8.66
N ASN A 245 -16.03 5.22 7.96
CA ASN A 245 -16.76 6.34 7.35
C ASN A 245 -17.77 5.88 6.29
N LEU A 246 -17.45 4.85 5.50
CA LEU A 246 -18.39 4.32 4.50
C LEU A 246 -19.70 3.80 5.11
N PHE A 247 -19.68 3.32 6.36
CA PHE A 247 -20.90 2.88 7.05
C PHE A 247 -21.84 4.03 7.44
N GLU A 248 -21.40 5.29 7.38
CA GLU A 248 -22.26 6.45 7.67
C GLU A 248 -23.19 6.76 6.49
N SER A 249 -24.46 7.07 6.78
CA SER A 249 -25.49 7.28 5.74
C SER A 249 -25.13 8.37 4.74
N ASP A 250 -24.52 9.44 5.22
CA ASP A 250 -24.08 10.63 4.50
C ASP A 250 -22.55 10.65 4.30
N SER A 251 -21.92 9.47 4.23
CA SER A 251 -20.49 9.27 4.04
C SER A 251 -19.90 10.22 3.00
N VAL A 252 -19.26 11.29 3.48
CA VAL A 252 -18.66 12.32 2.62
C VAL A 252 -17.47 11.79 1.81
N SER A 253 -16.89 10.66 2.21
CA SER A 253 -15.75 10.04 1.53
C SER A 253 -16.12 9.04 0.44
N ALA A 254 -17.41 8.70 0.31
CA ALA A 254 -17.86 7.73 -0.68
C ALA A 254 -17.66 8.29 -2.11
N GLY A 255 -17.12 7.46 -3.00
CA GLY A 255 -16.81 7.82 -4.39
C GLY A 255 -15.59 8.71 -4.56
N LYS A 256 -14.74 8.87 -3.53
CA LYS A 256 -13.55 9.74 -3.57
C LYS A 256 -12.24 8.95 -3.39
N ALA A 257 -11.15 9.56 -3.85
CA ALA A 257 -9.78 9.10 -3.61
C ALA A 257 -9.09 10.02 -2.61
N TYR A 258 -8.13 9.51 -1.84
CA TYR A 258 -7.39 10.29 -0.82
C TYR A 258 -5.90 9.94 -0.81
N TYR A 259 -5.04 10.95 -0.73
CA TYR A 259 -3.63 10.74 -0.40
C TYR A 259 -3.46 10.38 1.07
N LEU A 260 -2.55 9.45 1.34
CA LEU A 260 -2.16 9.08 2.70
C LEU A 260 -0.65 9.18 2.88
N SER A 261 -0.24 9.87 3.94
CA SER A 261 1.16 10.01 4.36
C SER A 261 1.26 9.99 5.89
N ASN A 262 2.49 10.03 6.39
CA ASN A 262 2.80 10.22 7.81
C ASN A 262 2.68 11.69 8.25
N ASP A 263 2.21 12.60 7.39
CA ASP A 263 2.12 14.05 7.66
C ASP A 263 3.44 14.71 8.08
N GLU A 264 4.57 14.05 7.77
CA GLU A 264 5.93 14.48 8.11
C GLU A 264 6.79 14.44 6.83
N PRO A 265 6.62 15.38 5.88
CA PRO A 265 7.44 15.41 4.67
C PRO A 265 8.93 15.43 5.03
N ILE A 266 9.68 14.47 4.51
CA ILE A 266 11.09 14.25 4.83
C ILE A 266 11.91 14.20 3.56
N THR A 267 13.21 14.50 3.63
CA THR A 267 14.07 14.25 2.48
C THR A 267 14.30 12.76 2.28
N MET A 268 14.43 12.32 1.03
CA MET A 268 14.83 10.94 0.74
C MET A 268 16.18 10.59 1.40
N ALA A 269 17.11 11.54 1.48
CA ALA A 269 18.39 11.33 2.14
C ALA A 269 18.23 11.06 3.64
N ASP A 270 17.41 11.84 4.33
CA ASP A 270 17.17 11.65 5.77
C ASP A 270 16.43 10.34 6.04
N MET A 271 15.43 10.00 5.23
CA MET A 271 14.71 8.74 5.36
C MET A 271 15.66 7.54 5.20
N LEU A 272 16.48 7.52 4.15
CA LEU A 272 17.48 6.47 3.94
C LEU A 272 18.48 6.40 5.09
N ASN A 273 18.97 7.54 5.58
CA ASN A 273 19.94 7.58 6.67
C ASN A 273 19.34 7.17 8.02
N LYS A 274 18.05 7.42 8.28
CA LYS A 274 17.33 6.90 9.45
C LYS A 274 17.23 5.37 9.41
N ILE A 275 16.93 4.78 8.23
CA ILE A 275 16.96 3.32 8.06
C ILE A 275 18.36 2.75 8.31
N LEU A 276 19.41 3.37 7.75
CA LEU A 276 20.79 2.90 7.96
C LEU A 276 21.23 2.96 9.43
N ALA A 277 20.77 3.95 10.18
CA ALA A 277 21.04 4.05 11.62
C ALA A 277 20.36 2.95 12.44
N CYS A 278 19.30 2.31 11.93
CA CYS A 278 18.67 1.17 12.60
C CYS A 278 19.59 -0.07 12.62
N VAL A 279 20.53 -0.17 11.67
CA VAL A 279 21.51 -1.27 11.56
C VAL A 279 22.96 -0.78 11.72
N ASP A 280 23.13 0.36 12.39
CA ASP A 280 24.41 0.99 12.71
C ASP A 280 25.37 1.16 11.51
N MET A 281 24.79 1.42 10.32
CA MET A 281 25.54 1.65 9.08
C MET A 281 25.85 3.14 8.84
N PRO A 282 26.96 3.46 8.14
CA PRO A 282 27.34 4.83 7.85
C PRO A 282 26.33 5.50 6.91
N LYS A 283 26.16 6.82 7.07
CA LYS A 283 25.27 7.62 6.23
C LYS A 283 25.66 7.57 4.76
N VAL A 284 24.66 7.51 3.88
CA VAL A 284 24.86 7.70 2.44
C VAL A 284 24.96 9.21 2.13
N THR A 285 26.04 9.59 1.44
CA THR A 285 26.30 10.97 1.03
C THR A 285 26.59 11.11 -0.47
N LYS A 286 26.99 10.02 -1.13
CA LYS A 286 27.34 10.02 -2.55
C LYS A 286 26.08 10.20 -3.40
N ARG A 287 26.14 11.11 -4.37
CA ARG A 287 25.05 11.42 -5.30
C ARG A 287 25.36 10.98 -6.73
N VAL A 288 24.31 10.71 -7.50
CA VAL A 288 24.36 10.56 -8.96
C VAL A 288 23.42 11.59 -9.61
N PRO A 289 23.84 12.29 -10.68
CA PRO A 289 22.96 13.21 -11.40
C PRO A 289 21.70 12.49 -11.91
N ALA A 290 20.54 13.15 -11.84
CA ALA A 290 19.27 12.57 -12.26
C ALA A 290 19.26 12.18 -13.75
N SER A 291 19.90 12.98 -14.62
CA SER A 291 20.06 12.69 -16.04
C SER A 291 20.87 11.40 -16.29
N LEU A 292 21.93 11.18 -15.51
CA LEU A 292 22.73 9.97 -15.58
C LEU A 292 21.92 8.74 -15.12
N ALA A 293 21.21 8.85 -14.00
CA ALA A 293 20.34 7.78 -13.50
C ALA A 293 19.24 7.43 -14.53
N PHE A 294 18.65 8.43 -15.17
CA PHE A 294 17.65 8.25 -16.22
C PHE A 294 18.22 7.55 -17.46
N GLY A 295 19.42 7.97 -17.91
CA GLY A 295 20.12 7.34 -19.03
C GLY A 295 20.46 5.88 -18.76
N VAL A 296 20.99 5.57 -17.56
CA VAL A 296 21.22 4.18 -17.12
C VAL A 296 19.93 3.38 -17.10
N GLY A 297 18.83 3.96 -16.59
CA GLY A 297 17.51 3.35 -16.63
C GLY A 297 17.07 2.99 -18.05
N ALA A 298 17.16 3.94 -18.99
CA ALA A 298 16.76 3.70 -20.38
C ALA A 298 17.56 2.57 -21.05
N VAL A 299 18.87 2.51 -20.80
CA VAL A 299 19.75 1.46 -21.33
C VAL A 299 19.41 0.10 -20.71
N LEU A 300 19.26 0.03 -19.39
CA LEU A 300 18.94 -1.22 -18.70
C LEU A 300 17.57 -1.77 -19.10
N GLU A 301 16.55 -0.91 -19.22
CA GLU A 301 15.24 -1.32 -19.71
C GLU A 301 15.34 -1.93 -21.12
N THR A 302 16.05 -1.26 -22.03
CA THR A 302 16.22 -1.75 -23.41
C THR A 302 16.95 -3.10 -23.43
N LEU A 303 18.06 -3.23 -22.69
CA LEU A 303 18.80 -4.49 -22.61
C LEU A 303 17.97 -5.62 -22.01
N TYR A 304 17.20 -5.35 -20.95
CA TYR A 304 16.40 -6.37 -20.28
C TYR A 304 15.25 -6.85 -21.17
N VAL A 305 14.62 -5.95 -21.93
CA VAL A 305 13.61 -6.33 -22.94
C VAL A 305 14.24 -7.19 -24.03
N LEU A 306 15.38 -6.79 -24.59
CA LEU A 306 16.08 -7.54 -25.63
C LEU A 306 16.53 -8.93 -25.15
N MET A 307 16.93 -9.04 -23.89
CA MET A 307 17.36 -10.30 -23.27
C MET A 307 16.19 -11.12 -22.67
N ASN A 308 14.94 -10.66 -22.81
CA ASN A 308 13.74 -11.25 -22.20
C ASN A 308 13.86 -11.52 -20.69
N LYS A 309 14.60 -10.66 -19.97
CA LYS A 309 14.79 -10.78 -18.52
C LYS A 309 13.53 -10.34 -17.77
N GLN A 310 13.01 -11.23 -16.94
CA GLN A 310 11.83 -11.00 -16.11
C GLN A 310 12.16 -10.30 -14.78
N GLU A 311 13.42 -10.37 -14.34
CA GLU A 311 13.90 -9.68 -13.13
C GLU A 311 13.91 -8.17 -13.33
N GLU A 312 13.54 -7.42 -12.28
CA GLU A 312 13.55 -5.95 -12.31
C GLU A 312 14.98 -5.43 -12.45
N PRO A 313 15.27 -4.54 -13.42
CA PRO A 313 16.59 -3.92 -13.50
C PRO A 313 16.84 -3.02 -12.29
N MET A 314 18.11 -2.90 -11.90
CA MET A 314 18.52 -2.12 -10.72
C MET A 314 18.14 -0.63 -10.77
N MET A 315 17.81 -0.11 -11.96
CA MET A 315 17.35 1.24 -12.24
C MET A 315 16.46 1.21 -13.49
N THR A 316 15.30 1.88 -13.42
CA THR A 316 14.42 2.19 -14.55
C THR A 316 14.33 3.71 -14.71
N ARG A 317 13.84 4.20 -15.85
CA ARG A 317 13.52 5.62 -16.06
C ARG A 317 12.52 6.11 -15.02
N PHE A 318 11.53 5.27 -14.67
CA PHE A 318 10.57 5.58 -13.61
C PHE A 318 11.24 5.71 -12.25
N VAL A 319 12.06 4.74 -11.83
CA VAL A 319 12.77 4.80 -10.54
C VAL A 319 13.72 6.01 -10.50
N ALA A 320 14.43 6.30 -11.59
CA ALA A 320 15.28 7.47 -11.69
C ALA A 320 14.47 8.76 -11.50
N ARG A 321 13.29 8.87 -12.13
CA ARG A 321 12.39 10.01 -11.96
C ARG A 321 11.89 10.10 -10.54
N GLN A 322 11.28 9.04 -10.00
CA GLN A 322 10.71 9.02 -8.65
C GLN A 322 11.74 9.35 -7.57
N LEU A 323 12.99 8.90 -7.69
CA LEU A 323 14.07 9.24 -6.76
C LEU A 323 14.62 10.66 -6.95
N SER A 324 14.30 11.32 -8.08
CA SER A 324 14.81 12.66 -8.43
C SER A 324 13.75 13.76 -8.39
N THR A 325 12.49 13.41 -8.08
CA THR A 325 11.36 14.33 -8.02
C THR A 325 10.81 14.47 -6.60
N SER A 326 10.17 15.60 -6.31
CA SER A 326 9.44 15.81 -5.06
C SER A 326 8.13 15.03 -5.10
N HIS A 327 7.74 14.44 -3.98
CA HIS A 327 6.52 13.64 -3.86
C HIS A 327 5.93 13.76 -2.46
N TYR A 328 5.34 14.90 -2.15
CA TYR A 328 4.60 15.08 -0.90
C TYR A 328 3.21 15.66 -1.19
N PHE A 329 2.25 15.32 -0.33
CA PHE A 329 0.83 15.48 -0.60
C PHE A 329 0.15 16.22 0.53
N ASN A 330 -0.88 17.00 0.19
CA ASN A 330 -1.76 17.61 1.16
C ASN A 330 -2.85 16.61 1.55
N ILE A 331 -2.78 16.06 2.76
CA ILE A 331 -3.74 15.06 3.27
C ILE A 331 -4.89 15.68 4.09
N THR A 332 -5.14 16.99 3.94
CA THR A 332 -6.21 17.68 4.68
C THR A 332 -7.58 17.03 4.47
N ALA A 333 -7.88 16.58 3.26
CA ALA A 333 -9.15 15.90 2.97
C ALA A 333 -9.32 14.63 3.80
N ALA A 334 -8.27 13.80 3.95
CA ALA A 334 -8.33 12.60 4.78
C ALA A 334 -8.53 12.91 6.28
N LYS A 335 -7.91 13.99 6.76
CA LYS A 335 -8.07 14.50 8.13
C LYS A 335 -9.49 14.97 8.39
N THR A 336 -10.07 15.72 7.45
CA THR A 336 -11.41 16.32 7.60
C THR A 336 -12.52 15.29 7.39
N ASP A 337 -12.43 14.47 6.34
CA ASP A 337 -13.56 13.65 5.88
C ASP A 337 -13.73 12.36 6.72
N PHE A 338 -12.64 11.78 7.21
CA PHE A 338 -12.68 10.56 8.04
C PHE A 338 -11.73 10.56 9.24
N GLY A 339 -11.22 11.73 9.63
CA GLY A 339 -10.50 11.90 10.90
C GLY A 339 -9.11 11.27 10.93
N TYR A 340 -8.48 11.01 9.78
CA TYR A 340 -7.15 10.41 9.77
C TYR A 340 -6.10 11.34 10.36
N SER A 341 -5.33 10.83 11.32
CA SER A 341 -4.10 11.45 11.81
C SER A 341 -3.09 10.33 12.14
N PRO A 342 -1.82 10.47 11.76
CA PRO A 342 -0.79 9.48 12.08
C PRO A 342 -0.65 9.33 13.60
N VAL A 343 -0.65 8.09 14.10
CA VAL A 343 -0.46 7.78 15.53
C VAL A 343 0.98 7.36 15.85
N VAL A 344 1.75 6.98 14.83
CA VAL A 344 3.18 6.70 14.93
C VAL A 344 3.98 7.72 14.10
N SER A 345 4.83 8.51 14.73
CA SER A 345 5.75 9.39 13.99
C SER A 345 6.84 8.60 13.27
N ILE A 346 7.52 9.22 12.30
CA ILE A 346 8.67 8.59 11.62
C ILE A 346 9.72 8.15 12.64
N ASP A 347 10.02 8.97 13.65
CA ASP A 347 11.04 8.63 14.66
C ASP A 347 10.60 7.46 15.54
N GLN A 348 9.34 7.40 15.97
CA GLN A 348 8.81 6.26 16.72
C GLN A 348 8.82 4.98 15.87
N GLY A 349 8.46 5.08 14.59
CA GLY A 349 8.52 3.96 13.65
C GLY A 349 9.94 3.44 13.44
N MET A 350 10.94 4.32 13.43
CA MET A 350 12.36 3.93 13.34
C MET A 350 12.85 3.20 14.60
N VAL A 351 12.37 3.58 15.79
CA VAL A 351 12.68 2.83 17.03
C VAL A 351 12.14 1.40 16.94
N ARG A 352 10.86 1.23 16.58
CA ARG A 352 10.24 -0.09 16.40
C ARG A 352 10.93 -0.91 15.31
N LEU A 353 11.34 -0.26 14.21
CA LEU A 353 12.09 -0.91 13.15
C LEU A 353 13.46 -1.40 13.62
N LYS A 354 14.20 -0.59 14.40
CA LYS A 354 15.48 -0.99 14.98
C LYS A 354 15.33 -2.19 15.91
N GLU A 355 14.30 -2.19 16.76
CA GLU A 355 13.99 -3.32 17.64
C GLU A 355 13.72 -4.60 16.85
N TYR A 356 12.92 -4.51 15.78
CA TYR A 356 12.63 -5.65 14.90
C TYR A 356 13.88 -6.20 14.19
N LEU A 357 14.76 -5.33 13.70
CA LEU A 357 15.97 -5.73 12.97
C LEU A 357 17.07 -6.35 13.87
N ASN A 358 16.96 -6.17 15.18
CA ASN A 358 17.90 -6.71 16.18
C ASN A 358 17.42 -8.02 16.82
N GLN A 359 16.23 -8.50 16.47
CA GLN A 359 15.72 -9.84 16.81
C GLN A 359 16.30 -10.87 15.84
#